data_AF-A0A947HRY4-F1
#
_entry.id   AF-A0A947HRY4-F1
#
_cell.length_a   1.000
_cell.length_b   1.000
_cell.length_c   1.000
_cell.angle_alpha   90.00
_cell.angle_beta   90.00
_cell.angle_gamma   90.00
#
_symmetry.space_group_name_H-M   'P 1'
#
loop_
_entity.id
_entity.type
_entity.pdbx_description
1 polymer ?
#
loop_
_entity_poly.entity_id
_entity_poly.type
_entity_poly.pdbx_seq_one_letter_code
_entity_poly.pdbx_strand_id
1 'polypeptide(L)' 'MSLRTVPTASLETLLRALHKAQIPCPLRADTLACIGLQERQEPILAALRGLDEPGVRAVLVNVIAERKGAHHG' A
#
# COMPACT_ATOMS: atom_id res chain seq x y z
N MET A 1 -7.73 -10.92 -3.94
CA MET A 1 -7.98 -10.07 -2.74
C MET A 1 -7.88 -8.61 -3.12
N SER A 2 -8.60 -7.71 -2.45
CA SER A 2 -8.70 -6.29 -2.79
C SER A 2 -8.11 -5.41 -1.69
N LEU A 3 -7.53 -4.26 -2.05
CA LEU A 3 -7.07 -3.26 -1.08
C LEU A 3 -8.20 -2.74 -0.18
N ARG A 4 -9.48 -2.90 -0.57
CA ARG A 4 -10.66 -2.48 0.22
C ARG A 4 -10.65 -3.01 1.67
N THR A 5 -10.08 -4.19 1.91
CA THR A 5 -10.00 -4.79 3.26
C THR A 5 -8.81 -4.28 4.08
N VAL A 6 -7.88 -3.55 3.47
CA VAL A 6 -6.71 -2.97 4.14
C VAL A 6 -7.09 -1.60 4.71
N PRO A 7 -6.89 -1.32 6.02
CA PRO A 7 -7.16 -0.03 6.61
C PRO A 7 -6.40 1.12 5.92
N THR A 8 -7.03 2.28 5.81
CA THR A 8 -6.41 3.46 5.15
C THR A 8 -5.09 3.85 5.83
N ALA A 9 -5.00 3.78 7.16
CA ALA A 9 -3.75 4.04 7.89
C ALA A 9 -2.59 3.12 7.47
N SER A 10 -2.88 1.84 7.17
CA SER A 10 -1.88 0.89 6.67
C SER A 10 -1.40 1.25 5.27
N LEU A 11 -2.31 1.66 4.39
CA LEU A 11 -1.97 2.13 3.03
C LEU A 11 -1.12 3.40 3.07
N GLU A 12 -1.41 4.33 3.98
CA GLU A 12 -0.58 5.51 4.17
C GLU A 12 0.81 5.17 4.71
N THR A 13 0.91 4.22 5.64
CA THR A 13 2.21 3.73 6.13
C THR A 13 3.03 3.13 5.01
N LEU A 14 2.42 2.32 4.13
CA LEU A 14 3.08 1.79 2.95
C LEU A 14 3.54 2.89 1.99
N LEU A 15 2.68 3.87 1.69
CA LEU A 15 3.02 4.99 0.82
C LEU A 15 4.18 5.84 1.39
N ARG A 16 4.16 6.10 2.71
CA ARG A 16 5.25 6.81 3.41
C ARG A 16 6.56 6.00 3.36
N ALA A 17 6.50 4.69 3.52
CA ALA A 17 7.68 3.82 3.47
C ALA A 17 8.32 3.82 2.07
N LEU A 18 7.51 3.70 1.02
CA LEU A 18 7.96 3.81 -0.37
C LEU A 18 8.57 5.17 -0.68
N HIS A 19 7.88 6.25 -0.32
CA HIS A 19 8.37 7.62 -0.59
C HIS A 19 9.71 7.92 0.09
N LYS A 20 9.95 7.35 1.27
CA LYS A 20 11.21 7.49 2.01
C LYS A 20 12.28 6.47 1.59
N ALA A 21 12.02 5.66 0.54
CA ALA A 21 12.89 4.56 0.12
C ALA A 21 13.25 3.58 1.25
N GLN A 22 12.37 3.41 2.25
CA GLN A 22 12.58 2.49 3.37
C GLN A 22 12.29 1.03 3.01
N ILE A 23 11.50 0.83 1.96
CA ILE A 23 11.25 -0.49 1.38
C ILE A 23 11.52 -0.46 -0.11
N PRO A 24 12.12 -1.53 -0.67
CA PRO A 24 12.33 -1.65 -2.10
C PRO A 24 11.05 -2.02 -2.83
N CYS A 25 11.00 -1.68 -4.13
CA CYS A 25 10.07 -2.27 -5.08
C CYS A 25 10.82 -3.29 -5.97
N PRO A 26 10.25 -4.46 -6.33
CA PRO A 26 8.90 -4.93 -6.03
C PRO A 26 8.68 -5.17 -4.54
N LEU A 27 7.44 -4.93 -4.07
CA LEU A 27 7.04 -5.19 -2.69
C LEU A 27 7.21 -6.67 -2.36
N ARG A 28 7.70 -6.94 -1.14
CA ARG A 28 7.92 -8.31 -0.64
C ARG A 28 7.39 -8.46 0.78
N ALA A 29 7.02 -9.68 1.16
CA ALA A 29 6.45 -9.98 2.47
C ALA A 29 7.38 -9.55 3.63
N ASP A 30 8.68 -9.85 3.54
CA ASP A 30 9.71 -9.44 4.49
C ASP A 30 9.71 -7.91 4.70
N THR A 31 9.69 -7.14 3.61
CA THR A 31 9.72 -5.67 3.69
C THR A 31 8.45 -5.08 4.29
N LEU A 32 7.28 -5.72 4.06
CA LEU A 32 6.02 -5.34 4.67
C LEU A 32 6.00 -5.66 6.17
N ALA A 33 6.62 -6.77 6.60
CA ALA A 33 6.77 -7.09 8.01
C ALA A 33 7.65 -6.05 8.74
N CYS A 34 8.74 -5.59 8.13
CA CYS A 34 9.62 -4.56 8.70
C CYS A 34 8.92 -3.23 9.00
N ILE A 35 7.81 -2.93 8.32
CA ILE A 35 7.00 -1.73 8.54
C ILE A 35 5.69 -2.01 9.29
N GLY A 36 5.57 -3.19 9.92
CA GLY A 36 4.43 -3.57 10.77
C GLY A 36 3.16 -3.96 10.01
N LEU A 37 3.27 -4.37 8.74
CA LEU A 37 2.15 -4.74 7.88
C LEU A 37 2.07 -6.26 7.62
N GLN A 38 2.64 -7.10 8.48
CA GLN A 38 2.67 -8.57 8.31
C GLN A 38 1.26 -9.18 8.12
N GLU A 39 0.29 -8.75 8.94
CA GLU A 39 -1.10 -9.22 8.91
C GLU A 39 -1.89 -8.76 7.67
N ARG A 40 -1.28 -7.94 6.80
CA ARG A 40 -1.91 -7.36 5.60
C ARG A 40 -1.12 -7.66 4.33
N GLN A 41 -0.10 -8.52 4.41
CA GLN A 41 0.75 -8.87 3.27
C GLN A 41 -0.06 -9.43 2.11
N GLU A 42 -0.96 -10.38 2.36
CA GLU A 42 -1.71 -11.06 1.30
C GLU A 42 -2.56 -10.10 0.43
N PRO A 43 -3.47 -9.27 0.97
CA PRO A 43 -4.24 -8.35 0.14
C PRO A 43 -3.38 -7.26 -0.53
N ILE A 44 -2.29 -6.82 0.11
CA ILE A 44 -1.37 -5.83 -0.46
C ILE A 44 -0.61 -6.42 -1.65
N LEU A 45 0.04 -7.57 -1.45
CA LEU A 45 0.83 -8.22 -2.48
C LEU A 45 -0.05 -8.73 -3.61
N ALA A 46 -1.26 -9.24 -3.33
CA ALA A 46 -2.17 -9.69 -4.38
C ALA A 46 -2.60 -8.53 -5.31
N ALA A 47 -2.80 -7.33 -4.77
CA ALA A 47 -3.27 -6.18 -5.54
C ALA A 47 -2.16 -5.41 -6.27
N LEU A 48 -0.93 -5.44 -5.75
CA LEU A 48 0.19 -4.62 -6.23
C LEU A 48 1.29 -5.45 -6.92
N ARG A 49 1.15 -6.77 -6.99
CA ARG A 49 2.11 -7.66 -7.65
C ARG A 49 2.32 -7.25 -9.11
N GLY A 50 3.58 -7.21 -9.53
CA GLY A 50 3.96 -6.92 -10.91
C GLY A 50 4.03 -5.43 -11.25
N LEU A 51 3.68 -4.55 -10.31
CA LEU A 51 3.86 -3.11 -10.47
C LEU A 51 5.28 -2.69 -10.10
N ASP A 52 5.79 -1.71 -10.83
CA ASP A 52 6.98 -0.95 -10.47
C ASP A 52 6.65 0.13 -9.43
N GLU A 53 7.67 0.79 -8.91
CA GLU A 53 7.48 1.79 -7.85
C GLU A 53 6.53 2.93 -8.26
N PRO A 54 6.64 3.54 -9.47
CA PRO A 54 5.68 4.52 -9.95
C PRO A 54 4.24 3.97 -9.97
N GLY A 55 4.02 2.75 -10.47
CA GLY A 55 2.72 2.11 -10.52
C GLY A 55 2.13 1.85 -9.13
N VAL A 56 2.92 1.30 -8.21
CA VAL A 56 2.51 1.10 -6.81
C VAL A 56 2.13 2.44 -6.17
N ARG A 57 2.94 3.48 -6.36
CA ARG A 57 2.69 4.81 -5.81
C ARG A 57 1.40 5.42 -6.34
N ALA A 58 1.16 5.34 -7.64
CA ALA A 58 -0.06 5.85 -8.27
C ALA A 58 -1.32 5.16 -7.72
N VAL A 59 -1.30 3.83 -7.59
CA VAL A 59 -2.42 3.07 -7.01
C VAL A 59 -2.69 3.48 -5.57
N LEU A 60 -1.64 3.56 -4.73
CA LEU A 60 -1.80 3.93 -3.32
C LEU A 60 -2.35 5.36 -3.16
N VAL A 61 -1.83 6.33 -3.91
CA VAL A 61 -2.33 7.72 -3.89
C VAL A 61 -3.80 7.77 -4.29
N ASN A 62 -4.19 7.12 -5.39
CA ASN A 62 -5.57 7.12 -5.86
C ASN A 62 -6.53 6.46 -4.87
N VAL A 63 -6.18 5.29 -4.33
CA VAL A 63 -7.03 4.59 -3.35
C VAL A 63 -7.17 5.40 -2.06
N ILE A 64 -6.10 6.03 -1.56
CA ILE A 64 -6.17 6.87 -0.37
C ILE A 64 -7.03 8.12 -0.64
N ALA A 65 -6.85 8.77 -1.78
CA ALA A 65 -7.63 9.95 -2.18
C ALA A 65 -9.12 9.63 -2.31
N GLU A 66 -9.47 8.54 -3.00
CA GLU A 66 -10.86 8.07 -3.16
C GLU A 66 -11.53 7.87 -1.79
N ARG A 67 -10.84 7.20 -0.86
CA ARG A 67 -11.39 6.96 0.50
C ARG A 67 -11.58 8.24 1.29
N LYS A 68 -10.63 9.17 1.21
CA LYS A 68 -10.74 10.45 1.92
C LYS A 68 -11.84 11.34 1.32
N GLY A 69 -12.01 11.31 0.00
CA GLY A 69 -13.10 12.00 -0.69
C GLY A 69 -14.47 11.42 -0.37
N ALA A 70 -14.59 10.09 -0.30
CA ALA A 70 -15.84 9.41 0.04
C ALA A 70 -16.33 9.67 1.49
N HIS A 71 -15.45 10.07 2.41
CA HIS A 71 -15.81 10.45 3.77
C HIS A 71 -16.23 11.93 3.92
N HIS A 72 -16.20 12.72 2.84
CA HIS A 72 -16.63 14.14 2.82
C HIS A 72 -17.93 14.36 2.03
N GLY A 73 -18.75 13.33 1.84
CA GLY A 73 -20.04 13.39 1.15
C GLY A 73 -21.22 13.05 2.04
#